data_AF-A0A7J2M808-F1
#
_entry.id   AF-A0A7J2M808-F1
#
_cell.length_a   1.000
_cell.length_b   1.000
_cell.length_c   1.000
_cell.angle_alpha   90.00
_cell.angle_beta   90.00
_cell.angle_gamma   90.00
#
_symmetry.space_group_name_H-M   'P 1'
#
loop_
_entity.id
_entity.type
_entity.pdbx_description
1 polymer ?
#
loop_
_entity_poly.entity_id
_entity_poly.type
_entity_poly.pdbx_seq_one_letter_code
_entity_poly.pdbx_strand_id
1 'polypeptide(L)' 'MSKYSTISIPKELHEEIEVLIKKNPGLGYTSVAELCKEAIRLRLSEIKMEQQEGYISQSEVEELLMLMDKKLRKR' A
#
# COMPACT_ATOMS: atom_id res chain seq x y z
N MET A 1 4.10 24.33 -15.45
CA MET A 1 3.47 23.53 -14.37
C MET A 1 4.58 23.10 -13.42
N SER A 2 4.47 23.37 -12.11
CA SER A 2 5.54 22.99 -11.16
C SER A 2 5.62 21.47 -11.04
N LYS A 3 6.84 20.93 -11.09
CA LYS A 3 7.14 19.50 -10.96
C LYS A 3 6.81 18.93 -9.57
N TYR A 4 6.59 19.79 -8.58
CA TYR A 4 6.33 19.44 -7.20
C TYR A 4 5.19 20.26 -6.61
N SER A 5 4.48 19.65 -5.68
CA SER A 5 3.50 20.27 -4.77
C SER A 5 3.99 20.08 -3.32
N THR A 6 3.53 20.96 -2.43
CA THR A 6 3.81 20.87 -0.98
C THR A 6 2.56 20.38 -0.27
N ILE A 7 2.75 19.55 0.76
CA ILE A 7 1.71 19.12 1.69
C ILE A 7 2.08 19.59 3.09
N SER A 8 1.07 19.84 3.92
CA SER A 8 1.26 20.16 5.34
C SER A 8 0.76 19.00 6.20
N ILE A 9 1.47 18.74 7.29
CA ILE A 9 1.07 17.78 8.32
C ILE A 9 0.99 18.49 9.68
N PRO A 10 0.23 17.95 10.65
CA PRO A 10 0.25 18.47 12.02
C PRO A 10 1.67 18.53 12.57
N LYS A 11 1.97 19.56 13.36
CA LYS A 11 3.31 19.79 13.88
C LYS A 11 3.75 18.66 14.80
N GLU A 12 2.83 18.15 15.61
CA GLU A 12 3.07 17.06 16.55
C GLU A 12 3.49 15.78 15.80
N LEU A 13 2.83 15.49 14.68
CA LEU A 13 3.18 14.35 13.83
C LEU A 13 4.56 14.54 13.19
N HIS A 14 4.89 15.75 12.72
CA HIS A 14 6.22 16.04 12.21
C HIS A 14 7.30 15.79 13.28
N GLU A 15 7.09 16.29 14.50
CA GLU A 15 8.01 16.11 15.62
C GLU A 15 8.15 14.63 16.02
N GLU A 16 7.06 13.87 16.02
CA GLU A 16 7.09 12.43 16.29
C GLU A 16 7.97 11.68 15.27
N ILE A 17 7.79 11.97 13.98
CA ILE A 17 8.60 11.38 12.91
C ILE A 17 10.07 11.79 13.05
N GLU A 18 10.33 13.06 13.35
CA GLU A 18 11.70 13.54 13.55
C GLU A 18 12.39 12.85 14.73
N VAL A 19 11.67 12.65 15.84
CA VAL A 19 12.17 11.91 17.01
C VAL A 19 12.45 10.45 16.65
N LEU A 20 11.58 9.79 15.89
CA LEU A 20 11.77 8.42 15.41
C LEU A 20 13.06 8.29 14.60
N ILE A 21 13.26 9.18 13.62
CA ILE A 21 14.43 9.17 12.74
C ILE A 21 15.71 9.38 13.56
N LYS A 22 15.71 10.35 14.49
CA LYS A 22 16.88 10.64 15.34
C LYS A 22 17.24 9.50 16.28
N LYS A 23 16.23 8.83 16.85
CA LYS A 23 16.47 7.71 17.78
C LYS A 23 16.93 6.44 17.05
N ASN A 24 16.56 6.27 15.79
CA ASN A 24 16.76 5.04 15.04
C ASN A 24 17.51 5.29 13.72
N PRO A 25 18.79 5.71 13.75
CA PRO A 25 19.56 6.00 12.53
C PRO A 25 19.70 4.79 11.59
N GLY A 26 19.56 3.57 12.11
CA GLY A 26 19.54 2.35 11.31
C GLY A 26 18.35 2.20 10.35
N LEU A 27 17.31 3.05 10.45
CA LEU A 27 16.19 3.07 9.50
C LEU A 27 16.58 3.65 8.13
N GLY A 28 17.72 4.35 8.02
CA GLY A 28 18.22 4.88 6.75
C GLY A 28 17.54 6.17 6.28
N TYR A 29 16.63 6.75 7.06
CA TYR A 29 16.02 8.05 6.76
C TYR A 29 16.91 9.21 7.21
N THR A 30 17.05 10.22 6.35
CA THR A 30 17.80 11.44 6.68
C THR A 30 16.89 12.64 6.94
N SER A 31 15.61 12.54 6.58
CA SER A 31 14.62 13.60 6.79
C SER A 31 13.20 13.07 6.93
N VAL A 32 12.34 13.85 7.58
CA VAL A 32 10.89 13.61 7.68
C VAL A 32 10.28 13.43 6.28
N ALA A 33 10.72 14.23 5.31
CA ALA A 33 10.22 14.17 3.94
C ALA A 33 10.53 12.83 3.24
N GLU A 34 11.67 12.20 3.52
CA GLU A 34 12.00 10.88 2.97
C GLU A 34 11.06 9.80 3.48
N LEU A 35 10.88 9.75 4.80
CA LEU A 35 9.96 8.81 5.44
C LEU A 35 8.53 9.02 4.92
N CYS A 36 8.04 10.27 4.88
CA CYS A 36 6.70 10.57 4.38
C CYS A 36 6.51 10.14 2.91
N LYS A 37 7.51 10.37 2.04
CA LYS A 37 7.44 9.93 0.63
C LYS A 37 7.30 8.42 0.51
N GLU A 38 8.04 7.66 1.30
CA GLU A 38 7.95 6.20 1.29
C GLU A 38 6.61 5.71 1.85
N ALA A 39 6.19 6.23 3.01
CA ALA A 39 4.92 5.88 3.63
C ALA A 39 3.73 6.14 2.68
N ILE A 40 3.72 7.27 1.99
CA ILE A 40 2.69 7.59 0.98
C ILE A 40 2.72 6.58 -0.18
N ARG A 41 3.91 6.19 -0.68
CA ARG A 41 4.03 5.21 -1.77
C ARG A 41 3.54 3.82 -1.35
N LEU A 42 3.93 3.36 -0.16
CA LEU A 42 3.47 2.10 0.40
C LEU A 42 1.96 2.09 0.53
N ARG A 43 1.37 3.13 1.14
CA ARG A 43 -0.08 3.22 1.31
C ARG A 43 -0.83 3.27 -0.02
N LEU A 44 -0.31 3.98 -1.02
CA LEU A 44 -0.90 3.99 -2.36
C LEU A 44 -0.80 2.62 -3.04
N SER A 45 0.26 1.86 -2.80
CA SER A 45 0.40 0.49 -3.32
C SER A 45 -0.61 -0.45 -2.67
N GLU A 46 -0.73 -0.40 -1.34
CA GLU A 46 -1.73 -1.17 -0.59
C GLU A 46 -3.14 -0.88 -1.08
N ILE A 47 -3.52 0.39 -1.21
CA ILE A 47 -4.86 0.77 -1.71
C ILE A 47 -5.11 0.21 -3.10
N LYS A 48 -4.10 0.22 -3.99
CA LYS A 48 -4.23 -0.38 -5.33
C LYS A 48 -4.40 -1.90 -5.26
N MET A 49 -3.67 -2.56 -4.37
CA MET A 49 -3.81 -4.00 -4.15
C MET A 49 -5.17 -4.34 -3.55
N GLU A 50 -5.63 -3.61 -2.52
CA GLU A 50 -6.98 -3.74 -1.95
C GLU A 50 -8.07 -3.60 -3.02
N GLN A 51 -7.90 -2.67 -3.97
CA GLN A 51 -8.81 -2.50 -5.11
C GLN A 51 -8.73 -3.64 -6.13
N GLN A 52 -7.57 -4.28 -6.31
CA GLN A 52 -7.38 -5.40 -7.23
C GLN A 52 -7.80 -6.74 -6.62
N GLU A 53 -7.52 -6.97 -5.34
CA GLU A 53 -7.88 -8.17 -4.58
C GLU A 53 -9.39 -8.23 -4.27
N GLY A 54 -10.11 -7.12 -4.46
CA GLY A 54 -11.56 -7.01 -4.24
C GLY A 54 -12.46 -7.50 -5.37
N TYR A 55 -11.93 -7.86 -6.55
CA TYR A 55 -12.77 -8.30 -7.68
C TYR A 55 -12.17 -9.49 -8.43
N ILE A 56 -12.64 -10.69 -8.08
CA ILE A 56 -12.75 -11.75 -9.10
C ILE A 56 -13.98 -11.39 -9.93
N SER A 57 -13.83 -11.29 -11.25
CA SER A 57 -14.97 -11.09 -12.15
C SER A 57 -15.97 -12.25 -12.01
N GLN A 58 -17.27 -12.01 -12.23
CA GLN A 58 -18.28 -13.08 -12.20
C GLN A 58 -17.88 -14.26 -13.12
N SER A 59 -17.24 -13.97 -14.24
CA SER A 59 -16.70 -14.96 -15.17
C SER A 59 -15.59 -15.83 -14.58
N GLU A 60 -14.64 -15.23 -13.85
CA GLU A 60 -13.56 -15.99 -13.22
C GLU A 60 -14.08 -16.85 -12.06
N VAL A 61 -15.11 -16.39 -11.34
CA VAL A 61 -15.81 -17.20 -10.32
C VAL A 61 -16.52 -18.39 -10.97
N GLU A 62 -17.26 -18.17 -12.06
CA GLU A 62 -17.94 -19.23 -12.80
C GLU A 62 -16.96 -20.27 -13.34
N GLU A 63 -15.84 -19.84 -13.92
CA GLU A 63 -14.83 -20.74 -14.46
C GLU A 63 -14.20 -21.61 -13.35
N LEU A 64 -13.93 -21.01 -12.18
CA LEU A 64 -13.43 -21.75 -11.01
C LEU A 64 -14.43 -22.80 -10.52
N LEU A 65 -15.71 -22.45 -10.45
CA LEU A 65 -16.79 -23.36 -10.06
C LEU A 65 -16.91 -24.53 -11.05
N MET A 66 -16.86 -24.25 -12.36
CA MET A 66 -16.89 -25.29 -13.39
C MET A 66 -15.71 -26.26 -13.27
N LEU A 67 -14.51 -25.76 -12.97
CA LEU A 67 -13.32 -26.59 -12.78
C LEU A 67 -13.43 -27.48 -11.53
N MET A 68 -13.99 -26.96 -10.44
CA MET A 68 -14.22 -27.72 -9.21
C MET A 68 -15.23 -28.84 -9.43
N ASP A 69 -16.37 -28.54 -10.09
CA ASP A 69 -17.39 -29.52 -10.45
C ASP A 69 -16.81 -30.66 -11.31
N LYS A 70 -15.96 -30.31 -12.28
CA LYS A 70 -15.32 -31.28 -13.16
C LYS A 70 -14.36 -32.21 -12.41
N LYS A 71 -13.68 -31.70 -11.38
CA LYS A 71 -12.78 -32.49 -10.53
C LYS A 71 -13.55 -33.39 -9.56
N LEU A 72 -14.66 -32.89 -8.99
CA LEU A 72 -15.51 -33.67 -8.09
C LEU A 72 -16.23 -34.80 -8.82
N ARG A 73 -16.66 -34.61 -10.08
CA ARG A 73 -17.27 -35.65 -10.91
C ARG A 73 -16.29 -36.71 -11.44
N LYS A 74 -14.98 -36.48 -11.31
CA LYS A 74 -13.93 -37.42 -11.76
C LYS A 74 -13.37 -38.30 -10.62
N ARG A 75 -13.88 -38.16 -9.40
CA ARG A 75 -13.68 -39.09 -8.28
C ARG A 75 -14.94 -39.92 -8.09
#